data_AF-A0A523FRK9-F1
#
_entry.id   AF-A0A523FRK9-F1
#
_cell.length_a   1.000
_cell.length_b   1.000
_cell.length_c   1.000
_cell.angle_alpha   90.00
_cell.angle_beta   90.00
_cell.angle_gamma   90.00
#
_symmetry.space_group_name_H-M   'P 1'
#
loop_
_entity.id
_entity.type
_entity.pdbx_description
1 polymer ?
#
loop_
_entity_poly.entity_id
_entity_poly.type
_entity_poly.pdbx_seq_one_letter_code
_entity_poly.pdbx_strand_id
1 'polypeptide(L)'
;MNELPKFTFTPMDKAPDPDLGTARIPVDRYTDPKFMALEDQHIWSKTWLLAGAVCDVAEAGDYFVFENLRESILVTRASDGEIRAFYNV
;
A
#
# COMPACT_ATOMS: atom_id res chain seq x y z
N MET A 1 -10.90 31.49 2.38
CA MET A 1 -11.33 30.44 1.46
C MET A 1 -10.06 29.74 1.00
N ASN A 2 -9.64 28.68 1.71
CA ASN A 2 -8.49 27.88 1.28
C ASN A 2 -8.96 26.93 0.19
N GLU A 3 -8.34 27.01 -0.98
CA GLU A 3 -8.51 26.03 -2.04
C GLU A 3 -8.09 24.66 -1.49
N LEU A 4 -8.99 23.68 -1.57
CA LEU A 4 -8.66 22.30 -1.23
C LEU A 4 -7.54 21.82 -2.17
N PRO A 5 -6.54 21.09 -1.68
CA PRO A 5 -5.52 20.51 -2.55
C PRO A 5 -6.22 19.66 -3.61
N LYS A 6 -5.91 19.91 -4.89
CA LYS A 6 -6.41 19.11 -6.01
C LYS A 6 -5.80 17.71 -5.90
N PHE A 7 -6.49 16.82 -5.21
CA PHE A 7 -6.16 15.40 -5.21
C PHE A 7 -6.57 14.83 -6.58
N THR A 8 -5.60 14.52 -7.42
CA THR A 8 -5.87 13.80 -8.66
C THR A 8 -6.17 12.36 -8.28
N PHE A 9 -7.44 11.97 -8.37
CA PHE A 9 -7.83 10.57 -8.16
C PHE A 9 -7.10 9.67 -9.15
N THR A 10 -6.71 8.47 -8.71
CA THR A 10 -6.20 7.42 -9.60
C THR A 10 -7.24 7.20 -10.70
N PRO A 11 -6.85 7.26 -11.99
CA PRO A 11 -7.76 6.99 -13.10
C PRO A 11 -8.45 5.64 -12.88
N MET A 12 -9.80 5.64 -12.87
CA MET A 12 -10.58 4.42 -12.69
C MET A 12 -10.88 3.72 -14.02
N ASP A 13 -10.60 4.39 -15.15
CA ASP A 13 -10.72 3.78 -16.47
C ASP A 13 -9.71 2.65 -16.61
N LYS A 14 -10.14 1.54 -17.22
CA LYS A 14 -9.26 0.41 -17.51
C LYS A 14 -8.12 0.90 -18.41
N ALA A 15 -6.89 0.75 -17.95
CA ALA A 15 -5.71 0.97 -18.79
C ALA A 15 -5.72 0.02 -20.01
N PRO A 16 -5.18 0.42 -21.17
CA PRO A 16 -5.01 -0.48 -22.31
C PRO A 16 -4.28 -1.75 -21.88
N ASP A 17 -4.71 -2.90 -22.39
CA ASP A 17 -4.05 -4.18 -22.08
C ASP A 17 -2.61 -4.16 -22.63
N PRO A 18 -1.58 -4.31 -21.79
CA PRO A 18 -0.20 -4.38 -22.26
C PRO A 18 0.07 -5.73 -22.95
N ASP A 19 1.02 -5.76 -23.89
CA ASP A 19 1.58 -7.04 -24.37
C ASP A 19 2.46 -7.65 -23.26
N LEU A 20 1.99 -8.75 -22.68
CA LEU A 20 2.68 -9.48 -21.62
C LEU A 20 3.68 -10.51 -22.17
N GLY A 21 3.69 -10.75 -23.48
CA GLY A 21 4.45 -11.82 -24.12
C GLY A 21 3.98 -13.23 -23.71
N THR A 22 4.65 -14.24 -24.26
CA THR A 22 4.36 -15.68 -24.01
C THR A 22 5.55 -16.44 -23.43
N ALA A 23 6.64 -15.73 -23.12
CA ALA A 23 7.82 -16.33 -22.52
C ALA A 23 7.53 -16.79 -21.08
N ARG A 24 8.22 -17.86 -20.65
CA ARG A 24 8.14 -18.29 -19.26
C ARG A 24 8.77 -17.24 -18.34
N ILE A 25 8.12 -16.98 -17.22
CA ILE A 25 8.69 -16.15 -16.16
C ILE A 25 9.90 -16.87 -15.54
N PRO A 26 11.08 -16.23 -15.43
CA PRO A 26 12.24 -16.84 -14.80
C PRO A 26 11.98 -17.19 -13.34
N VAL A 27 12.39 -18.41 -12.93
CA VAL A 27 12.21 -18.91 -11.56
C VAL A 27 12.92 -18.02 -10.52
N ASP A 28 14.06 -17.44 -10.90
CA ASP A 28 14.88 -16.61 -10.02
C ASP A 28 14.12 -15.40 -9.46
N ARG A 29 13.05 -14.93 -10.13
CA ARG A 29 12.21 -13.85 -9.59
C ARG A 29 11.56 -14.19 -8.25
N TYR A 30 11.38 -15.47 -7.95
CA TYR A 30 10.76 -15.94 -6.71
C TYR A 30 11.78 -16.35 -5.64
N THR A 31 13.05 -16.52 -6.00
CA THR A 31 14.07 -17.12 -5.12
C THR A 31 15.32 -16.28 -4.95
N ASP A 32 15.66 -15.40 -5.90
CA ASP A 32 16.85 -14.55 -5.82
C ASP A 32 16.59 -13.35 -4.89
N PRO A 33 17.35 -13.20 -3.78
CA PRO A 33 17.23 -12.04 -2.90
C PRO A 33 17.45 -10.69 -3.62
N LYS A 34 18.20 -10.68 -4.73
CA LYS A 34 18.37 -9.46 -5.54
C LYS A 34 17.08 -9.02 -6.20
N PHE A 35 16.23 -9.95 -6.61
CA PHE A 35 14.94 -9.62 -7.19
C PHE A 35 13.98 -9.07 -6.12
N MET A 36 13.94 -9.69 -4.94
CA MET A 36 13.19 -9.17 -3.79
C MET A 36 13.60 -7.73 -3.43
N ALA A 37 14.91 -7.41 -3.47
CA ALA A 37 15.39 -6.05 -3.22
C ALA A 37 14.88 -5.02 -4.26
N LEU A 38 14.68 -5.44 -5.52
CA LEU A 38 14.07 -4.59 -6.54
C LEU A 38 12.58 -4.35 -6.27
N GLU A 39 11.85 -5.37 -5.82
CA GLU A 39 10.43 -5.24 -5.46
C GLU A 39 10.25 -4.28 -4.27
N ASP A 40 11.09 -4.40 -3.25
CA ASP A 40 11.17 -3.46 -2.10
C ASP A 40 11.39 -2.02 -2.57
N GLN A 41 12.35 -1.82 -3.49
CA GLN A 41 12.68 -0.49 -4.02
C GLN A 41 11.56 0.12 -4.88
N HIS A 42 10.78 -0.68 -5.60
CA HIS A 42 9.92 -0.19 -6.68
C HIS A 42 8.42 -0.41 -6.47
N ILE A 43 8.00 -1.35 -5.63
CA ILE A 43 6.61 -1.78 -5.55
C ILE A 43 6.07 -1.54 -4.14
N TRP A 44 6.58 -2.27 -3.14
CA TRP A 44 5.85 -2.48 -1.88
C TRP A 44 5.51 -1.17 -1.15
N SER A 45 6.45 -0.23 -1.04
CA SER A 45 6.22 1.07 -0.39
C SER A 45 5.71 2.17 -1.34
N LYS A 46 5.43 1.84 -2.60
CA LYS A 46 5.02 2.79 -3.66
C LYS A 46 3.64 2.48 -4.26
N THR A 47 2.96 1.48 -3.74
CA THR A 47 1.64 1.05 -4.19
C THR A 47 0.66 1.01 -3.03
N TRP A 48 -0.63 1.10 -3.32
CA TRP A 48 -1.68 0.88 -2.32
C TRP A 48 -1.71 -0.61 -1.93
N LEU A 49 -1.48 -0.88 -0.65
CA LEU A 49 -1.56 -2.22 -0.07
C LEU A 49 -2.79 -2.33 0.83
N LEU A 50 -3.40 -3.51 0.87
CA LEU A 50 -4.50 -3.80 1.78
C LEU A 50 -3.93 -4.02 3.20
N ALA A 51 -4.03 -3.01 4.06
CA ALA A 51 -3.52 -3.08 5.42
C ALA A 51 -4.43 -3.85 6.39
N GLY A 52 -5.75 -3.72 6.25
CA GLY A 52 -6.73 -4.32 7.14
C GLY A 52 -8.16 -3.93 6.77
N ALA A 53 -9.12 -4.41 7.55
CA ALA A 53 -10.53 -4.07 7.40
C ALA A 53 -10.94 -2.97 8.37
N VAL A 54 -11.99 -2.22 8.01
CA VAL A 54 -12.54 -1.13 8.87
C VAL A 54 -12.97 -1.66 10.25
N CYS A 55 -13.36 -2.93 10.35
CA CYS A 55 -13.74 -3.58 11.61
C CYS A 55 -12.56 -3.83 12.56
N ASP A 56 -11.32 -3.82 12.07
CA ASP A 56 -10.12 -3.99 12.91
C ASP A 56 -9.84 -2.72 13.74
N VAL A 57 -10.48 -1.60 13.39
CA VAL A 57 -10.49 -0.33 14.12
C VAL A 57 -11.92 0.19 14.24
N ALA A 58 -12.78 -0.54 14.96
CA ALA A 58 -14.21 -0.21 15.02
C ALA A 58 -14.46 1.12 15.75
N GLU A 59 -13.82 1.30 16.90
CA GLU A 59 -14.03 2.44 17.80
C GLU A 59 -12.85 3.42 17.77
N ALA A 60 -13.10 4.66 18.18
CA ALA A 60 -12.04 5.67 18.30
C ALA A 60 -11.00 5.23 19.34
N GLY A 61 -9.72 5.28 18.96
CA GLY A 61 -8.60 4.82 19.78
C GLY A 61 -8.18 3.38 19.48
N ASP A 62 -8.99 2.60 18.76
CA ASP A 62 -8.55 1.29 18.28
C ASP A 62 -7.41 1.47 17.28
N TYR A 63 -6.45 0.53 17.32
CA TYR A 63 -5.32 0.52 16.41
C TYR A 63 -4.82 -0.89 16.14
N PHE A 64 -4.15 -1.06 15.01
CA PHE A 64 -3.31 -2.22 14.72
C PHE A 64 -2.04 -1.77 14.01
N VAL A 65 -1.06 -2.68 13.94
CA VAL A 65 0.19 -2.46 13.22
C VAL A 65 0.18 -3.31 11.96
N PHE A 66 0.42 -2.67 10.82
CA PHE A 66 0.65 -3.31 9.53
C PHE A 66 2.14 -3.32 9.23
N GLU A 67 2.70 -4.51 9.05
CA GLU A 67 4.11 -4.72 8.73
C GLU A 67 4.27 -4.98 7.23
N ASN A 68 5.11 -4.18 6.57
CA ASN A 68 5.43 -4.30 5.15
C ASN A 68 6.94 -4.25 4.93
N LEU A 69 7.56 -5.43 4.87
CA LEU A 69 9.01 -5.60 4.75
C LEU A 69 9.79 -4.83 5.82
N ARG A 70 10.27 -3.63 5.49
CA ARG A 70 11.08 -2.76 6.36
C ARG A 70 10.25 -1.71 7.08
N GLU A 71 9.01 -1.51 6.66
CA GLU A 71 8.14 -0.45 7.15
C GLU A 71 7.11 -1.02 8.13
N SER A 72 7.00 -0.38 9.30
CA SER A 72 5.94 -0.66 10.28
C SER A 72 4.98 0.53 10.29
N ILE A 73 3.70 0.27 10.11
CA ILE A 73 2.66 1.29 9.97
C ILE A 73 1.59 1.12 11.04
N LEU A 74 1.43 2.12 11.90
CA LEU A 74 0.33 2.19 12.87
C LEU A 74 -0.92 2.71 12.17
N VAL A 75 -1.97 1.90 12.13
CA VAL A 75 -3.29 2.29 11.61
C VAL A 75 -4.24 2.46 12.78
N THR A 76 -4.93 3.59 12.87
CA THR A 76 -5.83 3.90 13.98
C THR A 76 -7.07 4.68 13.54
N ARG A 77 -8.18 4.49 14.24
CA ARG A 77 -9.33 5.40 14.17
C ARG A 77 -9.14 6.52 15.18
N ALA A 78 -9.05 7.74 14.69
CA ALA A 78 -8.91 8.91 15.55
C ALA A 78 -10.25 9.32 16.20
N SER A 79 -10.19 10.26 17.15
CA SER A 79 -11.36 10.75 17.90
C SER A 79 -12.40 11.48 17.04
N ASP A 80 -12.03 11.96 15.86
CA ASP A 80 -12.94 12.53 14.87
C ASP A 80 -13.62 11.48 13.96
N GLY A 81 -13.32 10.20 14.18
CA GLY A 81 -13.88 9.07 13.44
C GLY A 81 -13.11 8.69 12.17
N GLU A 82 -12.14 9.50 11.74
CA GLU A 82 -11.34 9.25 10.54
C GLU A 82 -10.25 8.20 10.80
N ILE A 83 -10.00 7.34 9.80
CA ILE A 83 -8.92 6.34 9.84
C ILE A 83 -7.64 6.97 9.29
N ARG A 84 -6.55 6.85 10.04
CA ARG A 84 -5.24 7.38 9.66
C ARG A 84 -4.16 6.32 9.82
N ALA A 85 -3.10 6.47 9.04
CA ALA A 85 -1.94 5.58 9.05
C ALA A 85 -0.66 6.41 9.21
N PHE A 86 0.26 5.97 10.07
CA PHE A 86 1.51 6.66 10.38
C PHE A 86 2.67 5.66 10.44
N TYR A 87 3.88 6.12 10.12
CA TYR A 87 5.09 5.34 10.39
C TYR A 87 5.23 5.10 11.90
N ASN A 88 5.49 3.84 12.27
CA ASN A 88 5.70 3.40 13.63
C ASN A 88 7.21 3.28 13.90
N VAL A 89 7.81 4.41 14.29
CA VAL A 89 9.26 4.61 14.51
C VAL A 89 9.60 4.93 15.95
#